data_AF-A0A1D1Z7A3-F1
#
_entry.id   AF-A0A1D1Z7A3-F1
#
_cell.length_a   1.000
_cell.length_b   1.000
_cell.length_c   1.000
_cell.angle_alpha   90.00
_cell.angle_beta   90.00
_cell.angle_gamma   90.00
#
_symmetry.space_group_name_H-M   'P 1'
#
loop_
_entity.id
_entity.type
_entity.pdbx_description
1 polymer ?
#
loop_
_entity_poly.entity_id
_entity_poly.type
_entity_poly.pdbx_seq_one_letter_code
_entity_poly.pdbx_strand_id
1 'polypeptide(L)'
;IFSWIDTMEGNYPLPLDAHLVASFMTVWSQLQPTYAPILWNEALNRRLGTEGLSLPEILVETERRGLSFNKLMAMPEQDDWMYSDGKSFSCISFILGMYKEAGLFDPIASSIQVTEFTIKDAYSLKFFEDNFTRLPEWCKEGDGTILPFCQVRGKYRMELPGYNSLLPYPHMNERCPSLPPDYVRPKDC
;
A
#
# COMPACT_ATOMS: atom_id res chain seq x y z
N ILE A 1 5.40 2.83 -3.28
CA ILE A 1 5.09 3.60 -4.52
C ILE A 1 3.94 2.99 -5.33
N PHE A 2 3.91 1.66 -5.50
CA PHE A 2 2.89 0.97 -6.33
C PHE A 2 1.86 0.15 -5.53
N SER A 3 1.68 0.43 -4.24
CA SER A 3 0.81 -0.28 -3.28
C SER A 3 -0.71 -0.23 -3.57
N TRP A 4 -1.08 0.11 -4.79
CA TRP A 4 -2.45 0.14 -5.30
C TRP A 4 -2.59 -0.76 -6.53
N ILE A 5 -1.52 -1.51 -6.85
CA ILE A 5 -1.44 -2.46 -7.96
C ILE A 5 -0.81 -3.73 -7.39
N ASP A 6 -1.58 -4.51 -6.63
CA ASP A 6 -1.03 -5.70 -5.95
C ASP A 6 -1.40 -7.00 -6.71
N THR A 7 -2.19 -6.88 -7.78
CA THR A 7 -2.65 -8.01 -8.60
C THR A 7 -2.47 -7.73 -10.09
N MET A 8 -2.50 -8.78 -10.91
CA MET A 8 -2.48 -8.61 -12.37
C MET A 8 -3.81 -8.05 -12.90
N GLU A 9 -4.92 -8.27 -12.20
CA GLU A 9 -6.25 -7.84 -12.63
C GLU A 9 -7.05 -7.33 -11.44
N GLY A 10 -7.99 -6.41 -11.67
CA GLY A 10 -8.86 -5.88 -10.63
C GLY A 10 -8.31 -4.67 -9.86
N ASN A 11 -7.28 -3.99 -10.38
CA ASN A 11 -6.79 -2.71 -9.81
C ASN A 11 -7.31 -1.47 -10.55
N TYR A 12 -7.85 -1.67 -11.76
CA TYR A 12 -8.27 -0.58 -12.64
C TYR A 12 -9.76 -0.73 -13.03
N PRO A 13 -10.51 0.37 -13.17
CA PRO A 13 -11.87 0.32 -13.69
C PRO A 13 -11.83 -0.03 -15.18
N LEU A 14 -12.75 -0.88 -15.64
CA LEU A 14 -12.88 -1.18 -17.08
C LEU A 14 -13.19 0.10 -17.87
N PRO A 15 -12.59 0.30 -19.07
CA PRO A 15 -11.74 -0.61 -19.84
C PRO A 15 -10.23 -0.40 -19.63
N LEU A 16 -9.80 0.24 -18.54
CA LEU A 16 -8.39 0.58 -18.32
C LEU A 16 -7.59 -0.66 -17.91
N ASP A 17 -6.34 -0.73 -18.39
CA ASP A 17 -5.39 -1.80 -18.08
C ASP A 17 -3.96 -1.25 -17.86
N ALA A 18 -3.02 -2.16 -17.59
CA ALA A 18 -1.61 -1.82 -17.40
C ALA A 18 -0.94 -1.17 -18.63
N HIS A 19 -1.45 -1.39 -19.85
CA HIS A 19 -0.90 -0.79 -21.07
C HIS A 19 -1.23 0.70 -21.14
N LEU A 20 -2.40 1.11 -20.65
CA LEU A 20 -2.71 2.53 -20.51
C LEU A 20 -1.79 3.21 -19.49
N VAL A 21 -1.49 2.54 -18.38
CA VAL A 21 -0.54 3.03 -17.37
C VAL A 21 0.85 3.20 -18.00
N ALA A 22 1.34 2.19 -18.72
CA ALA A 22 2.61 2.28 -19.45
C ALA A 22 2.65 3.43 -20.46
N SER A 23 1.54 3.65 -21.18
CA SER A 23 1.40 4.75 -22.14
C SER A 23 1.47 6.11 -21.43
N PHE A 24 0.74 6.26 -20.31
CA PHE A 24 0.78 7.46 -19.48
C PHE A 24 2.20 7.73 -18.95
N MET A 25 2.86 6.71 -18.39
CA MET A 25 4.22 6.82 -17.87
C MET A 25 5.21 7.22 -18.98
N THR A 26 5.04 6.71 -20.20
CA THR A 26 5.88 7.06 -21.35
C THR A 26 5.73 8.52 -21.73
N VAL A 27 4.48 9.01 -21.89
CA VAL A 27 4.21 10.42 -22.21
C VAL A 27 4.70 11.34 -21.09
N TRP A 28 4.43 10.99 -19.83
CA TRP A 28 4.90 11.78 -18.68
C TRP A 28 6.41 11.82 -18.58
N SER A 29 7.11 10.72 -18.88
CA SER A 29 8.57 10.68 -18.90
C SER A 29 9.17 11.60 -19.96
N GLN A 30 8.47 11.84 -21.07
CA GLN A 30 8.88 12.83 -22.07
C GLN A 30 8.61 14.27 -21.60
N LEU A 31 7.50 14.51 -20.89
CA LEU A 31 7.11 15.84 -20.40
C LEU A 31 7.90 16.29 -19.17
N GLN A 32 8.27 15.35 -18.29
CA GLN A 32 8.94 15.60 -17.00
C GLN A 32 10.15 14.65 -16.83
N PRO A 33 11.19 14.80 -17.67
CA PRO A 33 12.30 13.83 -17.76
C PRO A 33 13.18 13.75 -16.50
N THR A 34 13.16 14.76 -15.63
CA THR A 34 13.92 14.75 -14.36
C THR A 34 13.15 14.11 -13.21
N TYR A 35 11.81 14.16 -13.22
CA TYR A 35 10.97 13.67 -12.12
C TYR A 35 10.42 12.27 -12.37
N ALA A 36 10.09 11.93 -13.62
CA ALA A 36 9.58 10.61 -13.97
C ALA A 36 10.54 9.46 -13.56
N PRO A 37 11.88 9.57 -13.76
CA PRO A 37 12.78 8.52 -13.31
C PRO A 37 12.79 8.31 -11.80
N ILE A 38 12.65 9.39 -11.03
CA ILE A 38 12.59 9.35 -9.56
C ILE A 38 11.30 8.67 -9.11
N LEU A 39 10.18 8.94 -9.79
CA LEU A 39 8.87 8.43 -9.39
C LEU A 39 8.71 6.92 -9.62
N TRP A 40 9.28 6.36 -10.71
CA TRP A 40 9.04 4.96 -11.05
C TRP A 40 10.24 4.18 -11.58
N ASN A 41 11.24 4.79 -12.22
CA ASN A 41 12.32 3.99 -12.81
C ASN A 41 13.13 3.29 -11.73
N GLU A 42 13.47 3.96 -10.63
CA GLU A 42 14.24 3.33 -9.56
C GLU A 42 13.46 2.17 -8.92
N ALA A 43 12.17 2.37 -8.68
CA ALA A 43 11.26 1.36 -8.13
C ALA A 43 11.03 0.16 -9.06
N LEU A 44 10.97 0.38 -10.38
CA LEU A 44 10.86 -0.70 -11.37
C LEU A 44 12.20 -1.44 -11.55
N ASN A 45 13.32 -0.72 -11.52
CA ASN A 45 14.66 -1.30 -11.53
C ASN A 45 14.88 -2.21 -10.31
N ARG A 46 14.53 -1.74 -9.10
CA ARG A 46 14.57 -2.53 -7.86
C ARG A 46 13.79 -3.85 -8.00
N ARG A 47 12.57 -3.80 -8.54
CA ARG A 47 11.74 -4.99 -8.80
C ARG A 47 12.36 -5.95 -9.82
N LEU A 48 13.03 -5.42 -10.86
CA LEU A 48 13.78 -6.24 -11.82
C LEU A 48 15.15 -6.70 -11.29
N GLY A 49 15.64 -6.19 -10.16
CA GLY A 49 17.03 -6.39 -9.74
C GLY A 49 18.04 -5.80 -10.74
N THR A 50 17.69 -4.70 -11.40
CA THR A 50 18.56 -3.91 -12.28
C THR A 50 18.81 -2.54 -11.66
N GLU A 51 19.72 -1.75 -12.22
CA GLU A 51 19.98 -0.38 -11.80
C GLU A 51 20.22 0.52 -13.03
N GLY A 52 19.73 1.75 -12.98
CA GLY A 52 20.01 2.78 -13.99
C GLY A 52 19.32 2.62 -15.35
N LEU A 53 18.47 1.61 -15.54
CA LEU A 53 17.70 1.47 -16.78
C LEU A 53 16.61 2.56 -16.87
N SER A 54 16.47 3.13 -18.06
CA SER A 54 15.33 4.00 -18.40
C SER A 54 14.05 3.19 -18.60
N LEU A 55 12.87 3.84 -18.55
CA LEU A 55 11.59 3.15 -18.72
C LEU A 55 11.52 2.28 -20.00
N PRO A 56 11.95 2.73 -21.20
CA PRO A 56 11.98 1.88 -22.38
C PRO A 56 12.88 0.64 -22.22
N GLU A 57 14.05 0.81 -21.60
CA GLU A 57 14.99 -0.30 -21.34
C GLU A 57 14.42 -1.28 -20.32
N ILE A 58 13.73 -0.79 -19.30
CA ILE A 58 12.99 -1.61 -18.32
C ILE A 58 11.94 -2.45 -19.03
N LEU A 59 11.14 -1.87 -19.95
CA LEU A 59 10.12 -2.61 -20.69
C LEU A 59 10.74 -3.73 -21.54
N VAL A 60 11.82 -3.43 -22.26
CA VAL A 60 12.55 -4.43 -23.07
C VAL A 60 13.15 -5.53 -22.19
N GLU A 61 13.77 -5.18 -21.07
CA GLU A 61 14.36 -6.15 -20.14
C GLU A 61 13.29 -7.03 -19.47
N THR A 62 12.14 -6.45 -19.16
CA THR A 62 10.98 -7.17 -18.61
C THR A 62 10.51 -8.25 -19.59
N GLU A 63 10.33 -7.89 -20.86
CA GLU A 63 9.94 -8.82 -21.92
C GLU A 63 11.02 -9.89 -22.17
N ARG A 64 12.29 -9.49 -22.19
CA ARG A 64 13.44 -10.42 -22.34
C ARG A 64 13.46 -11.50 -21.25
N ARG A 65 12.97 -11.19 -20.04
CA ARG A 65 12.85 -12.13 -18.92
C ARG A 65 11.53 -12.92 -18.91
N GLY A 66 10.68 -12.75 -19.92
CA GLY A 66 9.37 -13.41 -20.00
C GLY A 66 8.37 -12.93 -18.94
N LEU A 67 8.56 -11.72 -18.40
CA LEU A 67 7.62 -11.09 -17.48
C LEU A 67 6.71 -10.14 -18.26
N SER A 68 5.46 -9.99 -17.81
CA SER A 68 4.61 -8.91 -18.29
C SER A 68 4.88 -7.64 -17.48
N PHE A 69 4.71 -6.47 -18.09
CA PHE A 69 4.86 -5.20 -17.38
C PHE A 69 3.90 -5.08 -16.19
N ASN A 70 2.69 -5.62 -16.34
CA ASN A 70 1.71 -5.69 -15.26
C ASN A 70 2.20 -6.53 -14.08
N LYS A 71 2.79 -7.71 -14.36
CA LYS A 71 3.40 -8.55 -13.32
C LYS A 71 4.59 -7.86 -12.65
N LEU A 72 5.35 -7.05 -13.39
CA LEU A 72 6.41 -6.24 -12.81
C LEU A 72 5.85 -5.21 -11.83
N MET A 73 4.80 -4.47 -12.22
CA MET A 73 4.17 -3.47 -11.33
C MET A 73 3.60 -4.12 -10.07
N ALA A 74 3.01 -5.32 -10.20
CA ALA A 74 2.43 -6.07 -9.09
C ALA A 74 3.42 -6.78 -8.16
N MET A 75 4.74 -6.56 -8.32
CA MET A 75 5.71 -7.06 -7.36
C MET A 75 5.69 -6.20 -6.10
N PRO A 76 5.56 -6.81 -4.90
CA PRO A 76 5.54 -6.07 -3.64
C PRO A 76 6.81 -5.24 -3.46
N GLU A 77 6.64 -3.99 -3.08
CA GLU A 77 7.74 -3.17 -2.62
C GLU A 77 8.23 -3.71 -1.27
N GLN A 78 9.55 -3.67 -1.04
CA GLN A 78 10.11 -4.14 0.22
C GLN A 78 10.47 -2.96 1.11
N ASP A 79 10.13 -3.04 2.40
CA ASP A 79 10.33 -1.99 3.40
C ASP A 79 11.81 -1.61 3.63
N ASP A 80 12.72 -2.52 3.28
CA ASP A 80 14.16 -2.38 3.42
C ASP A 80 14.84 -1.79 2.18
N TRP A 81 14.11 -1.62 1.07
CA TRP A 81 14.64 -0.97 -0.12
C TRP A 81 15.04 0.48 0.18
N MET A 82 16.27 0.80 -0.20
CA MET A 82 16.83 2.14 -0.13
C MET A 82 16.80 2.74 -1.52
N TYR A 83 16.15 3.89 -1.69
CA TYR A 83 16.19 4.66 -2.91
C TYR A 83 17.29 5.73 -2.84
N SER A 84 17.59 6.36 -3.97
CA SER A 84 18.60 7.41 -4.09
C SER A 84 18.35 8.60 -3.15
N ASP A 85 17.09 8.86 -2.78
CA ASP A 85 16.64 9.90 -1.85
C ASP A 85 16.27 9.37 -0.44
N GLY A 86 16.48 8.08 -0.18
CA GLY A 86 16.21 7.43 1.11
C GLY A 86 15.14 6.35 1.03
N LYS A 87 14.50 6.03 2.17
CA LYS A 87 13.39 5.07 2.18
C LYS A 87 12.12 5.74 1.66
N SER A 88 11.39 5.04 0.80
CA SER A 88 10.10 5.52 0.29
C SER A 88 8.95 4.94 1.13
N PHE A 89 8.34 5.78 1.97
CA PHE A 89 7.14 5.42 2.74
C PHE A 89 6.00 6.37 2.41
N SER A 90 4.81 5.81 2.18
CA SER A 90 3.57 6.57 2.25
C SER A 90 3.30 7.01 3.70
N CYS A 91 2.35 7.93 3.90
CA CYS A 91 1.99 8.39 5.24
C CYS A 91 1.61 7.24 6.18
N ILE A 92 0.87 6.26 5.69
CA ILE A 92 0.43 5.12 6.50
C ILE A 92 1.52 4.08 6.66
N SER A 93 2.28 3.80 5.59
CA SER A 93 3.39 2.86 5.63
C SER A 93 4.47 3.33 6.61
N PHE A 94 4.68 4.65 6.75
CA PHE A 94 5.58 5.21 7.77
C PHE A 94 5.11 4.90 9.19
N ILE A 95 3.83 5.10 9.50
CA ILE A 95 3.26 4.76 10.82
C ILE A 95 3.38 3.27 11.11
N LEU A 96 3.03 2.43 10.14
CA LEU A 96 3.11 0.98 10.28
C LEU A 96 4.57 0.49 10.37
N GLY A 97 5.50 1.18 9.72
CA GLY A 97 6.94 0.94 9.87
C GLY A 97 7.37 1.15 11.32
N MET A 98 6.91 2.22 11.97
CA MET A 98 7.15 2.41 13.41
C MET A 98 6.52 1.31 14.27
N TYR A 99 5.31 0.85 13.93
CA TYR A 99 4.68 -0.27 14.65
C TYR A 99 5.47 -1.57 14.50
N LYS A 100 5.99 -1.83 13.30
CA LYS A 100 6.84 -2.97 12.99
C LYS A 100 8.14 -2.95 13.79
N GLU A 101 8.84 -1.81 13.82
CA GLU A 101 10.05 -1.64 14.65
C GLU A 101 9.75 -1.71 16.16
N ALA A 102 8.55 -1.35 16.59
CA ALA A 102 8.09 -1.50 17.97
C ALA A 102 7.65 -2.94 18.34
N GLY A 103 7.74 -3.90 17.40
CA GLY A 103 7.44 -5.31 17.63
C GLY A 103 5.96 -5.68 17.53
N LEU A 104 5.08 -4.78 17.06
CA LEU A 104 3.64 -5.09 16.96
C LEU A 104 3.32 -6.18 15.92
N PHE A 105 4.23 -6.42 14.98
CA PHE A 105 4.10 -7.48 13.97
C PHE A 105 4.85 -8.76 14.35
N ASP A 106 5.45 -8.87 15.53
CA ASP A 106 6.17 -10.08 15.93
C ASP A 106 5.23 -11.26 16.17
N PRO A 107 5.65 -12.50 15.83
CA PRO A 107 6.96 -12.89 15.31
C PRO A 107 7.10 -12.85 13.78
N ILE A 108 6.11 -12.29 13.06
CA ILE A 108 6.01 -12.37 11.60
C ILE A 108 6.55 -11.14 10.88
N ALA A 109 7.20 -10.20 11.59
CA ALA A 109 7.63 -8.92 11.05
C ALA A 109 8.46 -9.04 9.76
N SER A 110 9.31 -10.07 9.64
CA SER A 110 10.11 -10.32 8.43
C SER A 110 9.29 -10.67 7.18
N SER A 111 8.04 -11.07 7.34
CA SER A 111 7.12 -11.46 6.27
C SER A 111 6.03 -10.41 6.01
N ILE A 112 6.17 -9.21 6.56
CA ILE A 112 5.24 -8.10 6.35
C ILE A 112 5.96 -7.03 5.55
N GLN A 113 5.33 -6.50 4.50
CA GLN A 113 5.80 -5.31 3.80
C GLN A 113 4.78 -4.18 4.03
N VAL A 114 5.07 -3.28 4.96
CA VAL A 114 4.13 -2.19 5.31
C VAL A 114 3.98 -1.16 4.19
N THR A 115 4.89 -1.16 3.21
CA THR A 115 4.74 -0.42 1.95
C THR A 115 3.51 -0.82 1.15
N GLU A 116 2.99 -2.04 1.34
CA GLU A 116 1.81 -2.57 0.64
C GLU A 116 0.49 -2.27 1.36
N PHE A 117 0.52 -1.54 2.49
CA PHE A 117 -0.68 -1.29 3.29
C PHE A 117 -1.35 0.01 2.89
N THR A 118 -2.68 -0.03 2.76
CA THR A 118 -3.51 1.16 2.63
C THR A 118 -4.00 1.65 4.00
N ILE A 119 -4.66 2.82 4.01
CA ILE A 119 -5.29 3.36 5.23
C ILE A 119 -6.34 2.38 5.79
N LYS A 120 -7.08 1.70 4.90
CA LYS A 120 -8.08 0.70 5.30
C LYS A 120 -7.46 -0.46 6.05
N ASP A 121 -6.35 -0.97 5.54
CA ASP A 121 -5.65 -2.10 6.15
C ASP A 121 -5.13 -1.71 7.53
N ALA A 122 -4.55 -0.52 7.66
CA ALA A 122 -3.98 -0.04 8.90
C ALA A 122 -4.99 0.04 10.06
N TYR A 123 -6.18 0.63 9.84
CA TYR A 123 -7.18 0.71 10.92
C TYR A 123 -7.89 -0.63 11.17
N SER A 124 -7.80 -1.57 10.23
CA SER A 124 -8.41 -2.89 10.37
C SER A 124 -7.54 -3.84 11.19
N LEU A 125 -6.23 -3.57 11.33
CA LEU A 125 -5.32 -4.34 12.16
C LEU A 125 -5.77 -4.38 13.61
N LYS A 126 -5.72 -5.58 14.20
CA LYS A 126 -6.14 -5.84 15.58
C LYS A 126 -5.07 -5.45 16.59
N PHE A 127 -4.70 -4.17 16.57
CA PHE A 127 -3.70 -3.56 17.46
C PHE A 127 -4.28 -2.58 18.46
N PHE A 128 -5.50 -2.12 18.22
CA PHE A 128 -6.11 -1.04 18.97
C PHE A 128 -6.92 -1.57 20.15
N GLU A 129 -7.13 -0.72 21.15
CA GLU A 129 -7.94 -1.05 22.32
C GLU A 129 -9.42 -1.12 21.92
N ASP A 130 -10.04 -2.28 22.12
CA ASP A 130 -11.48 -2.52 21.91
C ASP A 130 -12.27 -2.54 23.23
N ASN A 131 -11.59 -2.50 24.39
CA ASN A 131 -12.24 -2.39 25.67
C ASN A 131 -12.60 -0.93 26.01
N PHE A 132 -13.86 -0.60 25.79
CA PHE A 132 -14.49 0.67 26.14
C PHE A 132 -14.33 1.13 27.59
N THR A 133 -14.07 0.24 28.53
CA THR A 133 -13.84 0.64 29.93
C THR A 133 -12.48 1.29 30.12
N ARG A 134 -11.55 1.09 29.19
CA ARG A 134 -10.19 1.67 29.22
C ARG A 134 -10.07 2.95 28.40
N LEU A 135 -11.06 3.24 27.57
CA LEU A 135 -11.11 4.48 26.80
C LEU A 135 -11.52 5.66 27.70
N PRO A 136 -10.95 6.86 27.48
CA PRO A 136 -11.38 8.07 28.18
C PRO A 136 -12.90 8.30 28.12
N GLU A 137 -13.47 8.88 29.19
CA GLU A 137 -14.92 9.11 29.28
C GLU A 137 -15.46 9.97 28.14
N TRP A 138 -14.68 10.97 27.71
CA TRP A 138 -15.03 11.84 26.58
C TRP A 138 -15.18 11.12 25.24
N CYS A 139 -14.62 9.91 25.09
CA CYS A 139 -14.85 9.08 23.90
C CYS A 139 -16.31 8.62 23.77
N LYS A 140 -17.09 8.69 24.86
CA LYS A 140 -18.51 8.32 24.94
C LYS A 140 -19.43 9.55 24.95
N GLU A 141 -18.86 10.76 24.99
CA GLU A 141 -19.62 12.01 25.00
C GLU A 141 -20.05 12.37 23.57
N GLY A 142 -21.35 12.58 23.35
CA GLY A 142 -21.88 12.86 22.01
C GLY A 142 -23.39 12.68 21.89
N ASP A 143 -23.86 12.39 20.67
CA ASP A 143 -25.27 12.21 20.30
C ASP A 143 -25.88 10.86 20.74
N GLY A 144 -25.19 10.10 21.60
CA GLY A 144 -25.59 8.76 22.03
C GLY A 144 -25.11 7.62 21.14
N THR A 145 -24.42 7.90 20.02
CA THR A 145 -23.82 6.85 19.18
C THR A 145 -22.49 6.38 19.77
N ILE A 146 -22.39 5.10 20.09
CA ILE A 146 -21.15 4.47 20.58
C ILE A 146 -20.35 3.94 19.39
N LEU A 147 -19.18 4.51 19.14
CA LEU A 147 -18.24 4.07 18.09
C LEU A 147 -17.28 3.02 18.65
N PRO A 148 -16.80 2.03 17.87
CA PRO A 148 -15.81 1.04 18.32
C PRO A 148 -14.41 1.60 18.61
N PHE A 149 -14.21 2.92 18.44
CA PHE A 149 -12.96 3.63 18.65
C PHE A 149 -13.21 5.01 19.22
N CYS A 150 -12.14 5.63 19.72
CA CYS A 150 -12.17 7.01 20.18
C CYS A 150 -11.71 7.98 19.09
N GLN A 151 -12.61 8.82 18.59
CA GLN A 151 -12.27 9.87 17.63
C GLN A 151 -11.76 11.12 18.36
N VAL A 152 -10.43 11.31 18.35
CA VAL A 152 -9.78 12.41 19.09
C VAL A 152 -10.04 13.79 18.47
N ARG A 153 -10.25 13.87 17.16
CA ARG A 153 -10.39 15.13 16.41
C ARG A 153 -11.34 14.98 15.24
N GLY A 154 -11.76 16.12 14.70
CA GLY A 154 -12.60 16.21 13.51
C GLY A 154 -14.04 16.55 13.85
N LYS A 155 -14.67 17.35 13.00
CA LYS A 155 -16.07 17.77 13.15
C LYS A 155 -17.06 16.67 12.73
N TYR A 156 -16.64 15.84 11.78
CA TYR A 156 -17.47 14.80 11.19
C TYR A 156 -17.15 13.46 11.82
N ARG A 157 -18.18 12.66 12.06
CA ARG A 157 -18.04 11.27 12.50
C ARG A 157 -17.39 10.47 11.38
N MET A 158 -16.29 9.80 11.72
CA MET A 158 -15.64 8.84 10.83
C MET A 158 -16.38 7.50 10.89
N GLU A 159 -16.49 6.84 9.75
CA GLU A 159 -16.89 5.44 9.64
C GLU A 159 -15.68 4.62 9.23
N LEU A 160 -15.33 3.61 10.03
CA LEU A 160 -14.17 2.74 9.80
C LEU A 160 -14.64 1.28 9.71
N PRO A 161 -15.18 0.84 8.56
CA PRO A 161 -15.68 -0.53 8.40
C PRO A 161 -14.59 -1.57 8.61
N GLY A 162 -14.79 -2.50 9.54
CA GLY A 162 -13.78 -3.52 9.85
C GLY A 162 -12.67 -3.05 10.80
N TYR A 163 -12.87 -1.92 11.49
CA TYR A 163 -11.96 -1.45 12.53
C TYR A 163 -11.55 -2.56 13.52
N ASN A 164 -10.24 -2.66 13.75
CA ASN A 164 -9.63 -3.52 14.77
C ASN A 164 -10.08 -5.00 14.71
N SER A 165 -10.28 -5.54 13.51
CA SER A 165 -10.88 -6.87 13.30
C SER A 165 -9.91 -7.93 12.79
N LEU A 166 -8.78 -7.54 12.19
CA LEU A 166 -7.87 -8.43 11.48
C LEU A 166 -6.58 -8.66 12.24
N LEU A 167 -6.30 -9.93 12.56
CA LEU A 167 -4.99 -10.31 13.07
C LEU A 167 -3.96 -10.28 11.93
N PRO A 168 -2.77 -9.71 12.13
CA PRO A 168 -1.69 -9.78 11.14
C PRO A 168 -1.35 -11.23 10.79
N TYR A 169 -1.03 -11.48 9.52
CA TYR A 169 -0.57 -12.77 9.03
C TYR A 169 0.51 -12.58 7.95
N PRO A 170 1.38 -13.57 7.69
CA PRO A 170 2.49 -13.42 6.74
C PRO A 170 2.03 -13.09 5.31
N HIS A 171 2.75 -12.19 4.63
CA HIS A 171 2.45 -11.73 3.27
C HIS A 171 1.08 -11.07 3.10
N MET A 172 0.53 -10.51 4.19
CA MET A 172 -0.71 -9.75 4.17
C MET A 172 -0.60 -8.55 3.21
N ASN A 173 -1.67 -8.31 2.46
CA ASN A 173 -1.84 -7.20 1.51
C ASN A 173 -0.95 -7.21 0.26
N GLU A 174 -0.04 -8.17 0.09
CA GLU A 174 0.84 -8.26 -1.10
C GLU A 174 0.12 -8.70 -2.39
N ARG A 175 -1.17 -9.08 -2.30
CA ARG A 175 -1.94 -9.67 -3.43
C ARG A 175 -3.38 -9.18 -3.47
N CYS A 176 -3.61 -7.93 -3.05
CA CYS A 176 -4.95 -7.43 -2.79
C CYS A 176 -5.45 -6.41 -3.80
N PRO A 177 -6.58 -6.69 -4.49
CA PRO A 177 -7.13 -5.73 -5.41
C PRO A 177 -7.65 -4.52 -4.65
N SER A 178 -7.32 -3.32 -5.13
CA SER A 178 -7.73 -2.06 -4.50
C SER A 178 -8.71 -1.26 -5.37
N LEU A 179 -9.75 -1.92 -5.90
CA LEU A 179 -10.70 -1.27 -6.81
C LEU A 179 -11.76 -0.44 -6.06
N PRO A 180 -11.90 0.87 -6.37
CA PRO A 180 -13.03 1.66 -5.91
C PRO A 180 -14.36 1.23 -6.58
N PRO A 181 -15.52 1.51 -5.96
CA PRO A 181 -15.70 2.22 -4.69
C PRO A 181 -15.69 1.31 -3.45
N ASP A 182 -15.86 0.01 -3.63
CA ASP A 182 -16.14 -0.91 -2.53
C ASP A 182 -14.86 -1.39 -1.81
N TYR A 183 -13.72 -1.34 -2.50
CA TYR A 183 -12.42 -1.81 -1.99
C TYR A 183 -12.55 -3.17 -1.31
N VAL A 184 -13.22 -4.11 -2.00
CA VAL A 184 -13.50 -5.44 -1.48
C VAL A 184 -12.17 -6.14 -1.23
N ARG A 185 -11.98 -6.62 0.00
CA ARG A 185 -10.82 -7.41 0.41
C ARG A 185 -11.19 -8.89 0.29
N PRO A 186 -10.67 -9.62 -0.70
CA PRO A 186 -10.97 -11.05 -0.86
C PRO A 186 -10.51 -11.87 0.34
N LYS A 187 -10.91 -13.14 0.40
CA LYS A 187 -10.38 -14.06 1.40
C LYS A 187 -8.91 -14.37 1.08
N ASP A 188 -8.07 -14.41 2.11
CA ASP A 188 -6.60 -14.59 2.01
C ASP A 188 -5.88 -13.42 1.33
N CYS A 189 -6.64 -12.35 1.11
CA CYS A 189 -6.20 -10.99 1.36
C CYS A 189 -6.37 -10.67 2.84
#